data_AF-A0A950CRZ6-F1
#
_entry.id   AF-A0A950CRZ6-F1
#
_cell.length_a   1.000
_cell.length_b   1.000
_cell.length_c   1.000
_cell.angle_alpha   90.00
_cell.angle_beta   90.00
_cell.angle_gamma   90.00
#
_symmetry.space_group_name_H-M   'P 1'
#
loop_
_entity.id
_entity.type
_entity.pdbx_description
1 polymer ?
#
loop_
_entity_poly.entity_id
_entity_poly.type
_entity_poly.pdbx_seq_one_letter_code
_entity_poly.pdbx_strand_id
1 'polypeptide(L)'
;CGICTPGFLMSAKALLDHNPKPTEGEIRYALAGNLCRCTGYDKIVRAVTDAAQTLASGAGKGPEGRLGSGPSASEQTEQFLQGQEVK
;
A
#
# COMPACT_ATOMS: atom_id res chain seq x y z
N CYS A 1 7.30 -13.99 4.36
CA CYS A 1 7.96 -15.00 3.52
C CYS A 1 8.14 -14.55 2.07
N GLY A 2 7.19 -13.83 1.46
CA GLY A 2 7.41 -13.17 0.16
C GLY A 2 7.22 -14.05 -1.08
N ILE A 3 7.07 -15.37 -0.92
CA ILE A 3 6.84 -16.32 -2.02
C ILE A 3 5.62 -15.93 -2.86
N CYS A 4 4.53 -15.47 -2.22
CA CYS A 4 3.30 -15.07 -2.92
C CYS A 4 3.35 -13.66 -3.51
N THR A 5 4.33 -12.83 -3.14
CA THR A 5 4.37 -11.40 -3.48
C THR A 5 4.28 -11.12 -4.98
N PRO A 6 4.99 -11.86 -5.87
CA PRO A 6 4.91 -11.60 -7.32
C PRO A 6 3.48 -11.74 -7.88
N GLY A 7 2.75 -12.77 -7.46
CA GLY A 7 1.37 -13.00 -7.92
C GLY A 7 0.41 -11.88 -7.47
N PHE A 8 0.55 -11.44 -6.22
CA PHE A 8 -0.22 -10.31 -5.70
C PHE A 8 0.10 -8.99 -6.40
N LEU A 9 1.37 -8.70 -6.68
CA LEU A 9 1.77 -7.47 -7.38
C LEU A 9 1.15 -7.41 -8.78
N MET A 10 1.23 -8.50 -9.55
CA MET A 10 0.67 -8.54 -10.90
C MET A 10 -0.85 -8.44 -10.89
N SER A 11 -1.52 -9.14 -9.97
CA SER A 11 -2.99 -9.11 -9.86
C SER A 11 -3.50 -7.75 -9.40
N ALA A 12 -2.83 -7.12 -8.44
CA ALA A 12 -3.16 -5.78 -7.97
C ALA A 12 -2.92 -4.73 -9.07
N LYS A 13 -1.81 -4.84 -9.81
CA LYS A 13 -1.53 -3.95 -10.96
C LYS A 13 -2.62 -4.05 -12.02
N ALA A 14 -2.98 -5.26 -12.42
CA ALA A 14 -4.05 -5.49 -13.40
C ALA A 14 -5.39 -4.93 -12.91
N LEU A 15 -5.74 -5.13 -11.63
CA LEU A 15 -6.93 -4.52 -11.03
C LEU A 15 -6.91 -3.00 -11.15
N LEU A 16 -5.82 -2.35 -10.71
CA LEU A 16 -5.73 -0.89 -10.64
C LEU A 16 -5.63 -0.20 -11.99
N ASP A 17 -5.12 -0.91 -13.02
CA ASP A 17 -5.13 -0.42 -14.40
C ASP A 17 -6.55 -0.34 -14.98
N HIS A 18 -7.42 -1.29 -14.62
CA HIS A 18 -8.79 -1.36 -15.12
C HIS A 18 -9.80 -0.62 -14.22
N ASN A 19 -9.59 -0.66 -12.90
CA ASN A 19 -10.42 -0.01 -11.90
C ASN A 19 -9.53 0.75 -10.91
N PRO A 20 -9.29 2.06 -11.13
CA PRO A 20 -8.44 2.87 -10.25
C PRO A 20 -9.04 3.15 -8.86
N LYS A 21 -10.34 2.89 -8.65
CA LYS A 21 -11.04 3.11 -7.38
C LYS A 21 -11.83 1.87 -6.95
N PRO A 22 -11.15 0.72 -6.74
CA PRO A 22 -11.84 -0.51 -6.37
C PRO A 22 -12.30 -0.45 -4.91
N THR A 23 -13.42 -1.11 -4.65
CA THR A 23 -13.89 -1.40 -3.30
C THR A 23 -13.08 -2.54 -2.67
N GLU A 24 -13.14 -2.69 -1.34
CA GLU A 24 -12.46 -3.80 -0.65
C GLU A 24 -12.90 -5.18 -1.18
N GLY A 25 -14.19 -5.34 -1.46
CA GLY A 25 -14.74 -6.58 -2.01
C GLY A 25 -14.14 -6.92 -3.39
N GLU A 26 -14.01 -5.92 -4.26
CA GLU A 26 -13.40 -6.08 -5.59
C GLU A 26 -11.90 -6.41 -5.48
N ILE A 27 -11.18 -5.78 -4.53
CA ILE A 27 -9.78 -6.12 -4.25
C ILE A 27 -9.67 -7.58 -3.82
N ARG A 28 -10.47 -8.01 -2.84
CA ARG A 28 -10.44 -9.40 -2.35
C ARG A 28 -10.78 -10.40 -3.45
N TYR A 29 -11.77 -10.09 -4.28
CA TYR A 29 -12.16 -10.93 -5.41
C TYR A 29 -11.03 -11.04 -6.45
N ALA A 30 -10.44 -9.91 -6.86
CA ALA A 30 -9.34 -9.89 -7.82
C ALA A 30 -8.10 -10.64 -7.32
N LEU A 31 -7.89 -10.67 -6.01
CA LEU A 31 -6.74 -11.33 -5.38
C LEU A 31 -6.98 -12.80 -5.02
N ALA A 32 -8.22 -13.32 -5.15
CA ALA A 32 -8.60 -14.66 -4.68
C ALA A 32 -7.79 -15.82 -5.31
N GLY A 33 -7.22 -15.61 -6.50
CA GLY A 33 -6.34 -16.58 -7.16
C GLY A 33 -4.93 -16.67 -6.57
N ASN A 34 -4.55 -15.78 -5.65
CA ASN A 34 -3.20 -15.73 -5.05
C ASN A 34 -3.24 -16.20 -3.60
N LEU A 35 -2.70 -17.39 -3.34
CA LEU A 35 -2.70 -17.94 -1.98
C LEU A 35 -1.56 -17.36 -1.15
N CYS A 36 -1.88 -16.90 0.06
CA CYS A 36 -0.90 -16.44 1.05
C CYS A 36 -1.01 -17.25 2.33
N ARG A 37 0.12 -17.81 2.80
CA ARG A 37 0.18 -18.48 4.12
C ARG A 37 0.66 -17.59 5.25
N CYS A 38 1.36 -16.50 4.93
CA CYS A 38 2.13 -15.74 5.92
C CYS A 38 1.39 -14.53 6.48
N THR A 39 0.50 -13.88 5.73
CA THR A 39 -0.09 -12.57 6.12
C THR A 39 -1.57 -12.63 6.51
N GLY A 40 -2.31 -13.67 6.10
CA GLY A 40 -3.77 -13.70 6.28
C GLY A 40 -4.53 -12.68 5.44
N TYR A 41 -3.94 -12.17 4.35
CA TYR A 41 -4.55 -11.26 3.35
C TYR A 41 -4.79 -9.81 3.77
N ASP A 42 -5.15 -9.51 5.02
CA ASP A 42 -5.59 -8.15 5.39
C ASP A 42 -4.54 -7.07 5.12
N LYS A 43 -3.27 -7.34 5.39
CA LYS A 43 -2.17 -6.39 5.08
C LYS A 43 -1.98 -6.17 3.59
N ILE A 44 -2.30 -7.17 2.77
CA ILE A 44 -2.20 -7.07 1.31
C ILE A 44 -3.35 -6.22 0.78
N VAL A 45 -4.57 -6.45 1.25
CA VAL A 45 -5.76 -5.68 0.86
C VAL A 45 -5.59 -4.19 1.19
N ARG A 46 -5.05 -3.88 2.39
CA ARG A 46 -4.71 -2.51 2.78
C ARG A 46 -3.66 -1.89 1.86
N ALA A 47 -2.58 -2.61 1.56
CA ALA A 47 -1.54 -2.11 0.67
C ALA A 47 -2.06 -1.80 -0.75
N VAL A 48 -3.00 -2.58 -1.28
CA VAL A 48 -3.63 -2.30 -2.58
C VAL A 48 -4.55 -1.07 -2.50
N THR A 49 -5.26 -0.90 -1.39
CA THR A 49 -6.09 0.29 -1.14
C THR A 49 -5.24 1.56 -1.09
N ASP A 50 -4.13 1.51 -0.34
CA ASP A 50 -3.18 2.63 -0.24
C ASP A 50 -2.54 2.94 -1.61
N ALA A 51 -2.20 1.90 -2.39
CA ALA A 51 -1.71 2.07 -3.75
C ALA A 51 -2.74 2.74 -4.67
N ALA A 52 -4.02 2.35 -4.60
CA ALA A 52 -5.09 2.98 -5.37
C ALA A 52 -5.20 4.48 -5.06
N GLN A 53 -5.16 4.85 -3.78
CA GLN A 53 -5.17 6.25 -3.34
C GLN A 53 -3.93 7.01 -3.81
N THR A 54 -2.76 6.39 -3.72
CA THR A 54 -1.48 6.97 -4.15
C THR A 54 -1.48 7.28 -5.66
N LEU A 55 -1.95 6.33 -6.47
CA LEU A 55 -2.08 6.49 -7.92
C LEU A 55 -3.13 7.55 -8.29
N ALA A 56 -4.26 7.59 -7.58
CA ALA A 56 -5.29 8.61 -7.80
C ALA A 56 -4.79 10.03 -7.48
N SER A 57 -3.92 10.17 -6.49
CA SER A 57 -3.33 11.46 -6.08
C SER A 57 -2.12 11.89 -6.93
N GLY A 58 -1.69 11.09 -7.92
CA GLY A 58 -0.52 11.38 -8.75
C GLY A 58 0.82 11.39 -8.00
N ALA A 59 0.82 11.02 -6.71
CA ALA A 59 1.98 11.02 -5.85
C ALA A 59 2.75 9.71 -6.02
N GLY A 60 3.48 9.55 -7.13
CA GLY A 60 4.34 8.38 -7.33
C GLY A 60 5.46 8.33 -6.28
N LYS A 61 5.27 7.60 -5.17
CA LYS A 61 6.39 7.23 -4.29
C LYS A 61 7.26 6.20 -5.02
N GLY A 62 8.44 6.64 -5.47
CA GLY A 62 9.45 5.81 -6.10
C GLY A 62 9.99 4.68 -5.19
N PRO A 63 10.88 3.82 -5.70
CA PRO A 63 11.21 2.51 -5.12
C PRO A 63 12.03 2.52 -3.81
N GLU A 64 12.16 3.65 -3.13
CA GLU A 64 13.02 3.84 -1.94
C GLU A 64 12.26 3.97 -0.61
N GLY A 65 10.93 3.85 -0.59
CA GLY A 65 10.12 3.80 0.64
C GLY A 65 10.20 2.45 1.39
N ARG A 66 11.38 1.83 1.48
CA ARG A 66 11.56 0.50 2.07
C ARG A 66 11.47 0.57 3.61
N LEU A 67 10.43 -0.03 4.17
CA LEU A 67 10.27 -0.36 5.60
C LEU A 67 10.34 0.81 6.59
N GLY A 68 9.19 1.44 6.80
CA GLY A 68 8.93 2.30 7.95
C GLY A 68 7.69 3.12 7.67
N SER A 69 6.61 2.89 8.41
CA SER A 69 5.50 3.84 8.52
C SER A 69 6.01 5.09 9.24
N GLY A 70 6.85 5.86 8.56
CA GLY A 70 7.19 7.22 8.95
C GLY A 70 6.02 8.14 8.58
N PRO A 71 5.85 9.24 9.31
CA PRO A 71 4.84 10.23 8.98
C PRO A 71 5.05 10.74 7.54
N SER A 72 3.98 11.05 6.84
CA SER A 72 4.00 11.76 5.56
C SER A 72 4.81 13.06 5.66
N ALA A 73 5.25 13.63 4.53
CA ALA A 73 6.06 14.85 4.52
C ALA A 73 5.38 16.04 5.25
N SER A 74 4.04 16.08 5.27
CA SER A 74 3.26 17.04 6.05
C SER A 74 3.29 16.72 7.55
N GLU A 75 3.13 15.45 7.93
CA GLU A 75 3.21 15.03 9.33
C GLU A 75 4.63 15.20 9.91
N GLN A 76 5.69 15.06 9.10
CA GLN A 76 7.07 15.36 9.50
C GLN A 76 7.28 16.86 9.73
N THR A 77 6.65 17.70 8.91
CA THR A 77 6.72 19.16 9.07
C THR A 77 5.99 19.61 10.34
N GLU A 78 4.80 19.05 10.61
CA GLU A 78 4.07 19.32 11.86
C GLU A 78 4.85 18.83 13.08
N GLN A 79 5.47 17.65 13.02
CA GLN A 79 6.28 17.11 14.09
C GLN A 79 7.57 17.92 14.34
N PHE A 80 8.15 18.53 13.30
CA PHE A 80 9.31 19.43 13.41
C PHE A 80 8.93 20.81 13.95
N LEU A 81 7.74 21.31 13.61
CA LEU A 81 7.21 22.59 14.11
C LEU A 81 6.68 22.49 15.55
N GLN A 82 6.29 21.30 16.02
CA GLN A 82 5.70 21.07 17.35
C GLN A 82 6.71 20.70 18.46
N GLY A 83 8.02 20.69 18.20
CA GLY A 83 9.08 20.77 19.21
C GLY A 83 8.99 19.76 20.38
N GLN A 84 9.48 18.53 20.18
CA GLN A 84 9.84 17.65 21.30
C GLN A 84 11.30 17.21 21.22
N GLU A 85 12.04 17.68 22.22
CA GLU A 85 13.40 17.30 22.57
C GLU A 85 13.52 15.77 22.69
N VAL A 86 14.33 15.14 21.85
CA VAL A 86 14.81 13.77 22.10
C VAL A 86 16.11 13.89 22.87
N LYS A 87 16.02 13.68 24.19
CA LYS A 87 17.15 13.22 25.00
C LYS A 87 17.50 11.78 24.61
#